data_AF-A0A973YVV6-F1
#
_entry.id   AF-A0A973YVV6-F1
#
_cell.length_a   1.000
_cell.length_b   1.000
_cell.length_c   1.000
_cell.angle_alpha   90.00
_cell.angle_beta   90.00
_cell.angle_gamma   90.00
#
_symmetry.space_group_name_H-M   'P 1'
#
loop_
_entity.id
_entity.type
_entity.pdbx_description
1 polymer ?
#
loop_
_entity_poly.entity_id
_entity_poly.type
_entity_poly.pdbx_seq_one_letter_code
_entity_poly.pdbx_strand_id
1 'polypeptide(L)'
;MVLNRVAIAKGVVHALALVPAAYIGLKIRQVALTGDGLGADPVQAIEHFLGLWALRFLMIALAITPLRQLTGQSVLVRFRRMLGLYAFFYACLHFSAFLVLD
;
A
#
# COMPACT_ATOMS: atom_id res chain seq x y z
N MET A 1 28.56 8.00 3.19
CA MET A 1 27.94 6.79 3.81
C MET A 1 26.43 6.91 4.09
N VAL A 2 25.92 8.02 4.64
CA VAL A 2 24.48 8.17 5.01
C VAL A 2 23.51 8.13 3.81
N LEU A 3 23.87 8.74 2.67
CA LEU A 3 23.06 8.71 1.45
C LEU A 3 22.76 7.28 0.95
N ASN A 4 23.74 6.38 1.05
CA ASN A 4 23.58 5.00 0.61
C ASN A 4 22.56 4.24 1.47
N ARG A 5 22.56 4.48 2.79
CA ARG A 5 21.58 3.86 3.73
C ARG A 5 20.15 4.32 3.46
N VAL A 6 19.95 5.60 3.11
CA VAL A 6 18.61 6.13 2.79
C VAL A 6 18.10 5.58 1.46
N ALA A 7 18.97 5.41 0.46
CA ALA A 7 18.60 4.79 -0.81
C ALA A 7 18.14 3.34 -0.62
N ILE A 8 18.90 2.55 0.13
CA ILE A 8 18.53 1.17 0.49
C ILE A 8 17.18 1.15 1.24
N ALA A 9 17.02 2.01 2.24
CA ALA A 9 15.76 2.10 2.99
C ALA A 9 14.56 2.44 2.09
N LYS A 10 14.73 3.35 1.13
CA LYS A 10 13.69 3.63 0.13
C LYS A 10 13.39 2.41 -0.73
N GLY A 11 14.41 1.70 -1.19
CA GLY A 11 14.24 0.45 -1.95
C GLY A 11 13.45 -0.59 -1.16
N VAL A 12 13.76 -0.75 0.13
CA VAL A 12 13.03 -1.65 1.04
C VAL A 12 11.57 -1.21 1.19
N VAL A 13 11.30 0.08 1.44
CA VAL A 13 9.93 0.60 1.54
C VAL A 13 9.16 0.38 0.23
N HIS A 14 9.81 0.56 -0.92
CA HIS A 14 9.21 0.31 -2.23
C HIS A 14 8.80 -1.16 -2.39
N ALA A 15 9.73 -2.07 -2.11
CA ALA A 15 9.49 -3.50 -2.21
C ALA A 15 8.37 -3.93 -1.25
N LEU A 16 8.42 -3.50 0.01
CA LEU A 16 7.39 -3.81 1.00
C LEU A 16 6.02 -3.26 0.61
N ALA A 17 5.96 -2.06 0.04
CA ALA A 17 4.69 -1.45 -0.37
C ALA A 17 4.04 -2.13 -1.58
N LEU A 18 4.80 -2.90 -2.37
CA LEU A 18 4.29 -3.71 -3.48
C LEU A 18 3.81 -5.10 -3.03
N VAL A 19 4.22 -5.59 -1.85
CA VAL A 19 3.82 -6.92 -1.35
C VAL A 19 2.30 -7.09 -1.28
N PRO A 20 1.50 -6.15 -0.74
CA PRO A 20 0.05 -6.32 -0.69
C PRO A 20 -0.60 -6.36 -2.08
N ALA A 21 -0.12 -5.54 -3.02
CA ALA A 21 -0.58 -5.55 -4.40
C ALA A 21 -0.26 -6.87 -5.10
N ALA A 22 0.94 -7.43 -4.88
CA ALA A 22 1.31 -8.73 -5.40
C ALA A 22 0.45 -9.85 -4.79
N TYR A 23 0.22 -9.80 -3.47
CA TYR A 23 -0.61 -10.78 -2.76
C TYR A 23 -2.04 -10.80 -3.31
N ILE A 24 -2.69 -9.64 -3.44
CA ILE A 24 -4.07 -9.59 -3.95
C ILE A 24 -4.14 -10.00 -5.42
N GLY A 25 -3.15 -9.64 -6.24
CA GLY A 25 -3.07 -10.08 -7.63
C GLY A 25 -2.97 -11.61 -7.78
N LEU A 26 -2.20 -12.26 -6.91
CA LEU A 26 -2.12 -13.73 -6.87
C LEU A 26 -3.46 -14.36 -6.43
N LYS A 27 -4.16 -13.73 -5.48
CA LYS A 27 -5.48 -14.19 -5.04
C LYS A 27 -6.56 -14.03 -6.09
N ILE A 28 -6.57 -12.91 -6.83
CA ILE A 28 -7.45 -12.69 -7.97
C ILE A 28 -7.20 -13.78 -9.03
N ARG A 29 -5.93 -14.08 -9.34
CA ARG A 29 -5.57 -15.16 -10.27
C ARG A 29 -6.04 -16.53 -9.77
N GLN A 30 -5.91 -16.80 -8.48
CA GLN A 30 -6.37 -18.06 -7.88
C GLN A 30 -7.88 -18.23 -8.07
N VAL A 31 -8.67 -17.19 -7.77
CA VAL A 31 -10.13 -17.20 -7.99
C VAL A 31 -10.48 -17.39 -9.45
N ALA A 32 -9.78 -16.70 -10.37
CA ALA A 32 -10.01 -16.85 -11.81
C ALA A 32 -9.75 -18.28 -12.33
N LEU A 33 -8.83 -19.03 -11.70
CA LEU A 33 -8.46 -20.38 -12.12
C LEU A 33 -9.27 -21.48 -11.42
N THR A 34 -9.64 -21.27 -10.16
CA THR A 34 -10.21 -22.33 -9.30
C THR A 34 -11.62 -22.03 -8.80
N GLY A 35 -12.10 -20.80 -8.97
CA GLY A 35 -13.37 -20.33 -8.41
C GLY A 35 -13.34 -20.08 -6.90
N ASP A 36 -12.18 -20.25 -6.23
CA ASP A 36 -12.05 -20.13 -4.78
C ASP A 36 -10.75 -19.38 -4.39
N GLY A 37 -10.74 -18.75 -3.20
CA GLY A 37 -9.56 -18.13 -2.61
C GLY A 37 -9.75 -16.75 -1.96
N LEU A 38 -10.89 -16.09 -2.18
CA LEU A 38 -11.23 -14.77 -1.60
C LEU A 38 -12.53 -14.79 -0.77
N GLY A 39 -13.10 -15.96 -0.50
CA GLY A 39 -14.33 -16.12 0.27
C GLY A 39 -15.59 -16.11 -0.60
N ALA A 40 -16.75 -15.91 0.03
CA ALA A 40 -18.05 -16.01 -0.62
C ALA A 40 -18.31 -14.88 -1.65
N ASP A 41 -17.83 -13.66 -1.35
CA ASP A 41 -17.88 -12.52 -2.26
C ASP A 41 -16.46 -12.02 -2.54
N PRO A 42 -15.85 -12.45 -3.66
CA PRO A 42 -14.49 -12.08 -4.00
C PRO A 42 -14.35 -10.61 -4.38
N VAL A 43 -15.40 -9.97 -4.91
CA VAL A 43 -15.37 -8.56 -5.31
C VAL A 43 -15.27 -7.68 -4.07
N GLN A 44 -16.19 -7.87 -3.12
CA GLN A 44 -16.17 -7.15 -1.85
C GLN A 44 -14.83 -7.33 -1.10
N ALA A 45 -14.27 -8.54 -1.12
CA ALA A 45 -12.99 -8.83 -0.47
C ALA A 45 -11.83 -8.05 -1.10
N ILE A 46 -11.79 -7.92 -2.43
CA ILE A 46 -10.77 -7.14 -3.16
C ILE A 46 -10.90 -5.66 -2.82
N GLU A 47 -12.11 -5.12 -2.87
CA GLU A 47 -12.37 -3.70 -2.58
C GLU A 47 -11.98 -3.33 -1.16
N HIS A 48 -12.43 -4.10 -0.17
CA HIS A 48 -12.09 -3.88 1.23
C HIS A 48 -10.58 -3.97 1.46
N PHE A 49 -9.91 -4.94 0.85
CA PHE A 49 -8.46 -5.07 0.96
C PHE A 49 -7.74 -3.84 0.40
N LEU A 50 -8.04 -3.44 -0.83
CA LEU A 50 -7.40 -2.28 -1.48
C LEU A 50 -7.68 -0.98 -0.73
N GLY A 51 -8.92 -0.77 -0.28
CA GLY A 51 -9.32 0.40 0.51
C GLY A 51 -8.58 0.47 1.85
N LEU A 52 -8.47 -0.65 2.57
CA LEU A 52 -7.75 -0.70 3.84
C LEU A 52 -6.26 -0.42 3.68
N TRP A 53 -5.62 -0.92 2.61
CA TRP A 53 -4.22 -0.62 2.33
C TRP A 53 -4.00 0.84 1.92
N ALA A 54 -4.91 1.43 1.15
CA ALA A 54 -4.88 2.87 0.86
C ALA A 54 -4.92 3.71 2.16
N LEU A 55 -5.85 3.39 3.07
CA LEU A 55 -5.96 4.06 4.38
C LEU A 55 -4.72 3.84 5.24
N ARG A 56 -4.16 2.63 5.30
CA ARG A 56 -2.92 2.35 6.04
C ARG A 56 -1.76 3.22 5.55
N PHE A 57 -1.52 3.29 4.24
CA PHE A 57 -0.46 4.14 3.69
C PHE A 57 -0.72 5.63 3.95
N LEU A 58 -1.97 6.08 3.86
CA LEU A 58 -2.36 7.45 4.17
C LEU A 58 -2.07 7.78 5.64
N MET A 59 -2.49 6.92 6.57
CA MET A 59 -2.25 7.09 7.99
C MET A 59 -0.75 7.11 8.32
N ILE A 60 0.05 6.21 7.72
CA ILE A 60 1.51 6.22 7.91
C ILE A 60 2.11 7.52 7.37
N ALA A 61 1.68 7.99 6.20
CA ALA A 61 2.17 9.23 5.61
C ALA A 61 1.84 10.46 6.47
N LEU A 62 0.64 10.50 7.07
CA LEU A 62 0.21 11.55 8.00
C LEU A 62 0.97 11.48 9.32
N ALA A 63 1.23 10.27 9.84
CA ALA A 63 1.96 10.04 11.09
C ALA A 63 3.43 10.48 11.04
N ILE A 64 4.02 10.68 9.86
CA ILE A 64 5.41 11.15 9.73
C ILE A 64 5.63 12.52 10.37
N THR A 65 4.65 13.43 10.27
CA THR A 65 4.77 14.77 10.86
C THR A 65 4.84 14.72 12.40
N PRO A 66 3.89 14.10 13.12
CA PRO A 66 3.99 13.97 14.57
C PRO A 66 5.19 13.10 14.98
N LEU A 67 5.51 12.02 14.25
CA LEU A 67 6.66 11.18 14.58
C LEU A 67 7.98 11.94 14.47
N ARG A 68 8.13 12.82 13.47
CA ARG A 68 9.28 13.72 13.36
C ARG A 68 9.34 14.69 14.54
N GLN A 69 8.21 15.26 14.96
CA GLN A 69 8.17 16.18 16.10
C GLN A 69 8.59 15.51 17.40
N LEU A 70 8.17 14.25 17.63
CA LEU A 70 8.52 13.49 18.83
C LEU A 70 9.97 12.98 18.82
N THR A 71 10.50 12.56 17.66
CA THR A 71 11.83 11.92 17.56
C THR A 71 12.95 12.88 17.14
N GLY A 72 12.62 14.07 16.62
CA GLY A 72 13.59 15.00 16.02
C GLY A 72 14.21 14.52 14.69
N GLN A 73 13.83 13.33 14.19
CA GLN A 73 14.49 12.71 13.04
C GLN A 73 13.99 13.29 11.70
N SER A 74 14.76 14.22 11.12
CA SER A 74 14.44 14.86 9.83
C SER A 74 14.43 13.88 8.64
N VAL A 75 15.09 12.73 8.77
CA VAL A 75 15.14 11.69 7.71
C VAL A 75 13.76 11.12 7.38
N LEU A 76 12.82 11.10 8.34
CA LEU A 76 11.45 10.57 8.16
C LEU A 76 10.68 11.34 7.08
N VAL A 77 10.91 12.66 6.97
CA VAL A 77 10.24 13.52 5.97
C VAL A 77 10.52 13.06 4.55
N ARG A 78 11.68 12.43 4.32
CA ARG A 78 12.09 11.93 2.99
C ARG A 78 11.21 10.77 2.49
N PHE A 79 10.46 10.11 3.38
CA PHE A 79 9.55 9.00 3.06
C PHE A 79 8.10 9.46 2.88
N ARG A 80 7.74 10.67 3.32
CA ARG A 80 6.36 11.18 3.30
C ARG A 80 5.74 11.20 1.90
N ARG A 81 6.47 11.75 0.93
CA ARG A 81 5.99 11.81 -0.46
C ARG A 81 5.80 10.40 -1.05
N MET A 82 6.74 9.50 -0.76
CA MET A 82 6.70 8.14 -1.27
C MET A 82 5.51 7.35 -0.74
N LEU A 83 5.25 7.42 0.57
CA LEU A 83 4.11 6.74 1.19
C LEU A 83 2.78 7.34 0.75
N GLY A 84 2.72 8.67 0.54
CA GLY A 84 1.54 9.32 -0.04
C GLY A 84 1.24 8.86 -1.48
N LEU A 85 2.26 8.65 -2.31
CA LEU A 85 2.08 8.09 -3.66
C LEU A 85 1.52 6.66 -3.62
N TYR A 86 1.93 5.84 -2.65
CA TYR A 86 1.34 4.52 -2.46
C TYR A 86 -0.10 4.59 -1.97
N ALA A 87 -0.42 5.48 -1.02
CA ALA A 87 -1.79 5.69 -0.61
C ALA A 87 -2.69 6.03 -1.81
N PHE A 88 -2.24 6.94 -2.68
CA PHE A 88 -2.94 7.29 -3.91
C PHE A 88 -3.04 6.12 -4.90
N PHE A 89 -1.95 5.37 -5.11
CA PHE A 89 -1.95 4.18 -5.96
C PHE A 89 -2.98 3.13 -5.52
N TYR A 90 -3.01 2.79 -4.23
CA TYR A 90 -4.00 1.83 -3.70
C TYR A 90 -5.43 2.40 -3.74
N ALA A 91 -5.60 3.72 -3.57
CA ALA A 91 -6.91 4.36 -3.74
C ALA A 91 -7.39 4.29 -5.20
N CYS A 92 -6.51 4.50 -6.18
CA CYS A 92 -6.83 4.29 -7.59
C CYS A 92 -7.19 2.84 -7.87
N LEU A 93 -6.44 1.86 -7.33
CA LEU A 93 -6.79 0.45 -7.47
C LEU A 93 -8.15 0.13 -6.86
N HIS A 94 -8.45 0.65 -5.67
CA HIS A 94 -9.75 0.48 -5.02
C HIS A 94 -10.88 1.06 -5.88
N PHE A 95 -10.70 2.28 -6.40
CA PHE A 95 -11.68 2.91 -7.27
C PHE A 95 -11.84 2.19 -8.62
N SER A 96 -10.74 1.69 -9.21
CA SER A 96 -10.79 0.86 -10.41
C SER A 96 -11.46 -0.48 -10.17
N ALA A 97 -11.24 -1.10 -9.00
CA ALA A 97 -11.93 -2.33 -8.62
C ALA A 97 -13.45 -2.09 -8.54
N PHE A 98 -13.86 -1.01 -7.87
CA PHE A 98 -15.26 -0.58 -7.85
C PHE A 98 -15.83 -0.33 -9.24
N LEU A 99 -15.11 0.37 -10.14
CA LEU A 99 -15.63 0.65 -11.48
C LEU A 99 -15.71 -0.56 -12.43
N VAL A 100 -14.93 -1.61 -12.17
CA VAL A 100 -14.74 -2.72 -13.13
C VAL A 100 -15.40 -4.01 -12.62
N LEU A 101 -15.45 -4.22 -11.31
CA LEU A 101 -15.92 -5.46 -10.69
C LEU A 101 -17.32 -5.34 -10.08
N ASP A 102 -17.76 -4.12 -9.74
CA ASP A 102 -19.12 -3.79 -9.30
C ASP A 102 -19.94 -3.23 -10.50
#